data_AF-A0A938DEQ3-F1
#
_entry.id   AF-A0A938DEQ3-F1
#
_cell.length_a   1.000
_cell.length_b   1.000
_cell.length_c   1.000
_cell.angle_alpha   90.00
_cell.angle_beta   90.00
_cell.angle_gamma   90.00
#
_symmetry.space_group_name_H-M   'P 1'
#
loop_
_entity.id
_entity.type
_entity.pdbx_description
1 polymer ?
#
loop_
_entity_poly.entity_id
_entity_poly.type
_entity_poly.pdbx_seq_one_letter_code
_entity_poly.pdbx_strand_id
1 'polypeptide(L)'
;MKKLYDWTMSLAGSRHAPLALGAIAFAESSFFPVPPDVILVPMTLAEPKKAWYFAGICTIASVAGGALGYAFGALFYDTIGQWLINLYGYGEKMEALRAFYAQWGAIFIVVKGFTPIPYKLVTIVSGLLAYNFPLFILLSMLTRGARFFVLAAAINRFGDPIRSKLESHFGLFMASLAVIVVAGFALAAKMF
;
A
#
# COMPACT_ATOMS: atom_id res chain seq x y z
N MET A 1 -2.65 18.23 24.40
CA MET A 1 -2.24 17.00 23.67
C MET A 1 -3.14 15.81 24.02
N LYS A 2 -3.42 15.51 25.30
CA LYS A 2 -4.39 14.46 25.71
C LYS A 2 -5.76 14.54 25.00
N LYS A 3 -6.41 15.72 24.98
CA LYS A 3 -7.68 15.92 24.23
C LYS A 3 -7.60 15.57 22.74
N LEU A 4 -6.48 15.86 22.08
CA LEU A 4 -6.30 15.57 20.65
C LEU A 4 -6.05 14.07 20.42
N TYR A 5 -5.31 13.44 21.34
CA TYR A 5 -5.12 11.99 21.38
C TYR A 5 -6.46 11.28 21.60
N ASP A 6 -7.22 11.65 22.63
CA ASP A 6 -8.53 11.06 22.94
C ASP A 6 -9.53 11.25 21.78
N TRP A 7 -9.51 12.41 21.13
CA TRP A 7 -10.32 12.68 19.94
C TRP A 7 -9.91 11.80 18.75
N THR A 8 -8.60 11.66 18.49
CA THR A 8 -8.09 10.78 17.43
C THR A 8 -8.43 9.32 17.70
N MET A 9 -8.33 8.87 18.96
CA MET A 9 -8.74 7.53 19.38
C MET A 9 -10.26 7.34 19.24
N SER A 10 -11.07 8.34 19.54
CA SER A 10 -12.53 8.28 19.33
C SER A 10 -12.91 8.21 17.85
N LEU A 11 -12.16 8.91 16.98
CA LEU A 11 -12.34 8.85 15.54
C LEU A 11 -11.93 7.49 14.99
N ALA A 12 -10.82 6.94 15.50
CA ALA A 12 -10.31 5.62 15.12
C ALA A 12 -11.25 4.48 15.56
N GLY A 13 -11.98 4.64 16.68
CA GLY A 13 -13.03 3.73 17.13
C GLY A 13 -14.42 4.01 16.53
N SER A 14 -14.55 4.98 15.63
CA SER A 14 -15.85 5.33 15.05
C SER A 14 -16.32 4.32 14.00
N ARG A 15 -17.64 4.21 13.81
CA ARG A 15 -18.25 3.31 12.81
C ARG A 15 -17.77 3.52 11.36
N HIS A 16 -17.23 4.70 11.04
CA HIS A 16 -16.74 5.03 9.69
C HIS A 16 -15.23 4.80 9.53
N ALA A 17 -14.49 4.58 10.61
CA ALA A 17 -13.05 4.37 10.55
C ALA A 17 -12.63 3.16 9.67
N PRO A 18 -13.35 2.01 9.69
CA PRO A 18 -13.05 0.90 8.78
C PRO A 18 -13.21 1.26 7.29
N LEU A 19 -14.20 2.10 6.95
CA LEU A 19 -14.40 2.56 5.58
C LEU A 19 -13.29 3.52 5.14
N ALA A 20 -12.90 4.46 6.00
CA ALA A 20 -11.79 5.36 5.73
C ALA A 20 -10.46 4.59 5.55
N LEU A 21 -10.23 3.57 6.39
CA LEU A 21 -9.08 2.67 6.28
C LEU A 21 -9.07 1.94 4.94
N GLY A 22 -10.21 1.38 4.51
CA GLY A 22 -10.35 0.75 3.21
C GLY A 22 -10.10 1.71 2.04
N ALA A 23 -10.72 2.89 2.07
CA ALA A 23 -10.54 3.90 1.02
C ALA A 23 -9.09 4.33 0.87
N ILE A 24 -8.36 4.49 1.98
CA ILE A 24 -6.95 4.93 1.97
C ILE A 24 -6.02 3.79 1.53
N ALA A 25 -6.25 2.55 1.98
CA ALA A 25 -5.50 1.40 1.51
C ALA A 25 -5.66 1.15 0.00
N PHE A 26 -6.87 1.36 -0.51
CA PHE A 26 -7.17 1.31 -1.93
C PHE A 26 -6.46 2.45 -2.68
N ALA A 27 -6.64 3.69 -2.23
CA ALA A 27 -6.04 4.87 -2.86
C ALA A 27 -4.51 4.77 -2.90
N GLU A 28 -3.87 4.28 -1.84
CA GLU A 28 -2.42 4.08 -1.79
C GLU A 28 -1.92 3.12 -2.87
N SER A 29 -2.68 2.05 -3.07
CA SER A 29 -2.34 0.99 -4.02
C SER A 29 -2.64 1.38 -5.47
N SER A 30 -3.56 2.33 -5.68
CA SER A 30 -3.98 2.78 -7.02
C SER A 30 -3.30 4.06 -7.50
N PHE A 31 -3.36 5.17 -6.75
CA PHE A 31 -2.99 6.49 -7.29
C PHE A 31 -2.40 7.49 -6.28
N PHE A 32 -2.59 7.32 -4.97
CA PHE A 32 -2.23 8.31 -3.95
C PHE A 32 -1.05 7.86 -3.06
N PRO A 33 -0.23 8.76 -2.48
CA PRO A 33 0.92 8.36 -1.66
C PRO A 33 0.65 8.45 -0.14
N VAL A 34 -0.53 8.04 0.33
CA VAL A 34 -0.83 8.03 1.78
C VAL A 34 -0.77 6.59 2.30
N PRO A 35 0.22 6.21 3.13
CA PRO A 35 0.35 4.85 3.62
C PRO A 35 -0.85 4.45 4.50
N PRO A 36 -1.50 3.30 4.28
CA PRO A 36 -2.59 2.84 5.14
C PRO A 36 -2.13 2.56 6.58
N ASP A 37 -0.82 2.31 6.76
CA ASP A 37 -0.17 2.09 8.05
C ASP A 37 -0.45 3.24 9.04
N VAL A 38 -0.58 4.47 8.53
CA VAL A 38 -0.88 5.70 9.28
C VAL A 38 -2.17 5.60 10.10
N ILE A 39 -3.16 4.89 9.56
CA ILE A 39 -4.49 4.78 10.14
C ILE A 39 -4.65 3.41 10.80
N LEU A 40 -4.05 2.37 10.21
CA LEU A 40 -4.06 1.02 10.77
C LEU A 40 -3.46 0.99 12.18
N VAL A 41 -2.34 1.69 12.43
CA VAL A 41 -1.67 1.73 13.74
C VAL A 41 -2.57 2.32 14.84
N PRO A 42 -3.09 3.56 14.74
CA PRO A 42 -3.95 4.13 15.79
C PRO A 42 -5.26 3.37 15.96
N MET A 43 -5.87 2.84 14.89
CA MET A 43 -7.06 1.98 15.00
C MET A 43 -6.77 0.69 15.75
N THR A 44 -5.65 0.04 15.46
CA THR A 44 -5.23 -1.19 16.15
C THR A 44 -4.89 -0.93 17.62
N LEU A 45 -4.33 0.23 17.96
CA LEU A 45 -4.10 0.64 19.35
C LEU A 45 -5.40 0.97 20.09
N ALA A 46 -6.37 1.60 19.41
CA ALA A 46 -7.66 1.95 19.99
C ALA A 46 -8.53 0.71 20.26
N GLU A 47 -8.55 -0.25 19.32
CA GLU A 47 -9.32 -1.48 19.44
C GLU A 47 -8.46 -2.73 19.11
N PRO A 48 -7.56 -3.17 20.01
CA PRO A 48 -6.66 -4.30 19.76
C PRO A 48 -7.39 -5.58 19.38
N LYS A 49 -8.59 -5.82 19.96
CA LYS A 49 -9.42 -7.00 19.64
C LYS A 49 -9.82 -7.08 18.15
N LYS A 50 -9.83 -5.94 17.44
CA LYS A 50 -10.17 -5.84 16.01
C LYS A 50 -8.95 -5.73 15.08
N ALA A 51 -7.73 -5.88 15.60
CA ALA A 51 -6.49 -5.76 14.82
C ALA A 51 -6.51 -6.56 13.50
N TRP A 52 -6.91 -7.83 13.59
CA TRP A 52 -6.98 -8.76 12.45
C TRP A 52 -8.06 -8.35 11.45
N TYR A 53 -9.17 -7.79 11.93
CA TYR A 53 -10.25 -7.27 11.08
C TYR A 53 -9.78 -6.06 10.28
N PHE A 54 -9.08 -5.11 10.91
CA PHE A 54 -8.53 -3.95 10.23
C PHE A 54 -7.44 -4.32 9.20
N ALA A 55 -6.57 -5.28 9.53
CA ALA A 55 -5.60 -5.81 8.58
C ALA A 55 -6.28 -6.50 7.38
N GLY A 56 -7.37 -7.24 7.61
CA GLY A 56 -8.18 -7.85 6.56
C GLY A 56 -8.76 -6.81 5.60
N ILE A 57 -9.37 -5.74 6.13
CA ILE A 57 -9.87 -4.62 5.32
C ILE A 57 -8.76 -4.00 4.48
N CYS A 58 -7.61 -3.69 5.09
CA CYS A 58 -6.46 -3.12 4.38
C CYS A 58 -6.01 -4.02 3.24
N THR A 59 -5.96 -5.33 3.49
CA THR A 59 -5.52 -6.33 2.51
C THR A 59 -6.47 -6.35 1.32
N ILE A 60 -7.77 -6.50 1.56
CA ILE A 60 -8.78 -6.57 0.49
C ILE A 60 -8.78 -5.27 -0.32
N ALA A 61 -8.83 -4.13 0.36
CA ALA A 61 -8.86 -2.83 -0.30
C ALA A 61 -7.58 -2.55 -1.08
N SER A 62 -6.41 -2.91 -0.54
CA SER A 62 -5.13 -2.75 -1.22
C SER A 62 -4.98 -3.67 -2.43
N VAL A 63 -5.46 -4.91 -2.35
CA VAL A 63 -5.45 -5.84 -3.49
C VAL A 63 -6.40 -5.36 -4.58
N ALA A 64 -7.59 -4.87 -4.23
CA ALA A 64 -8.50 -4.24 -5.17
C ALA A 64 -7.87 -3.02 -5.84
N GLY A 65 -7.19 -2.16 -5.07
CA GLY A 65 -6.47 -1.02 -5.63
C GLY A 65 -5.29 -1.43 -6.52
N GLY A 66 -4.63 -2.54 -6.19
CA GLY A 66 -3.58 -3.14 -7.02
C GLY A 66 -4.10 -3.76 -8.31
N ALA A 67 -5.31 -4.34 -8.30
CA ALA A 67 -5.99 -4.80 -9.50
C ALA A 67 -6.28 -3.64 -10.46
N LEU A 68 -6.66 -2.47 -9.94
CA LEU A 68 -6.77 -1.27 -10.76
C LEU A 68 -5.41 -0.83 -11.34
N GLY A 69 -4.34 -0.83 -10.53
CA GLY A 69 -2.99 -0.53 -11.02
C GLY A 69 -2.53 -1.48 -12.14
N TYR A 70 -2.84 -2.78 -11.99
CA TYR A 70 -2.63 -3.78 -13.04
C TYR A 70 -3.41 -3.44 -14.31
N ALA A 71 -4.70 -3.11 -14.19
CA ALA A 71 -5.53 -2.73 -15.33
C ALA A 71 -4.99 -1.49 -16.04
N PHE A 72 -4.55 -0.47 -15.30
CA PHE A 72 -3.89 0.71 -15.88
C PHE A 72 -2.60 0.33 -16.63
N GLY A 73 -1.77 -0.55 -16.07
CA GLY A 73 -0.56 -1.04 -16.74
C GLY A 73 -0.86 -1.75 -18.05
N ALA A 74 -1.87 -2.63 -18.06
CA ALA A 74 -2.30 -3.36 -19.24
C ALA A 74 -2.83 -2.41 -20.33
N LEU A 75 -3.74 -1.50 -19.96
CA LEU A 75 -4.29 -0.49 -20.88
C LEU A 75 -3.22 0.45 -21.44
N PHE A 76 -2.22 0.79 -20.63
CA PHE A 76 -1.10 1.63 -21.08
C PHE A 76 -0.26 0.93 -22.15
N TYR A 77 -0.02 -0.38 -22.02
CA TYR A 77 0.70 -1.15 -23.03
C TYR A 77 -0.03 -1.10 -24.38
N ASP A 78 -1.34 -1.36 -24.38
CA ASP A 78 -2.16 -1.49 -25.59
C ASP A 78 -2.43 -0.15 -26.30
N THR A 79 -2.32 0.98 -25.60
CA THR A 79 -2.65 2.31 -26.16
C THR A 79 -1.41 3.05 -26.68
N ILE A 80 -0.55 3.50 -25.77
CA ILE A 80 0.60 4.37 -26.08
C ILE A 80 1.92 3.60 -25.93
N GLY A 81 1.93 2.58 -25.06
CA GLY A 81 3.11 1.80 -24.70
C GLY A 81 3.76 1.12 -25.91
N GLN A 82 2.99 0.39 -26.72
CA GLN A 82 3.51 -0.25 -27.93
C GLN A 82 4.12 0.76 -28.93
N TRP A 83 3.47 1.90 -29.13
CA TRP A 83 3.97 2.95 -30.02
C TRP A 83 5.29 3.54 -29.51
N LEU A 84 5.38 3.85 -28.21
CA LEU A 84 6.61 4.30 -27.55
C LEU A 84 7.74 3.27 -27.64
N ILE A 85 7.46 2.01 -27.32
CA ILE A 85 8.45 0.93 -27.34
C ILE A 85 9.02 0.76 -28.75
N ASN A 86 8.17 0.84 -29.77
CA ASN A 86 8.59 0.73 -31.17
C ASN A 86 9.37 1.96 -31.63
N LEU A 87 8.94 3.18 -31.25
CA LEU A 87 9.61 4.44 -31.61
C LEU A 87 11.03 4.53 -31.03
N TYR A 88 11.23 4.06 -29.81
CA TYR A 88 12.53 4.09 -29.13
C TYR A 88 13.36 2.79 -29.31
N GLY A 89 12.87 1.81 -30.09
CA GLY A 89 13.57 0.55 -30.33
C GLY A 89 13.73 -0.33 -29.09
N TYR A 90 12.86 -0.19 -28.09
CA TYR A 90 12.93 -0.96 -26.84
C TYR A 90 12.25 -2.33 -26.89
N GLY A 91 11.78 -2.78 -28.07
CA GLY A 91 11.07 -4.05 -28.24
C GLY A 91 11.81 -5.25 -27.64
N GLU A 92 13.10 -5.42 -27.96
CA GLU A 92 13.90 -6.54 -27.44
C GLU A 92 14.07 -6.51 -25.92
N LYS A 93 14.26 -5.31 -25.33
CA LYS A 93 14.35 -5.15 -23.87
C LYS A 93 13.02 -5.51 -23.20
N MET A 94 11.92 -5.19 -23.87
CA MET A 94 10.58 -5.47 -23.38
C MET A 94 10.27 -6.96 -23.42
N GLU A 95 10.64 -7.65 -24.49
CA GLU A 95 10.55 -9.11 -24.60
C GLU A 95 11.44 -9.82 -23.58
N ALA A 96 12.68 -9.38 -23.39
CA ALA A 96 13.56 -9.90 -22.35
C ALA A 96 12.96 -9.72 -20.95
N LEU A 97 12.34 -8.57 -20.68
CA LEU A 97 11.67 -8.30 -19.41
C LEU A 97 10.41 -9.15 -19.22
N ARG A 98 9.62 -9.38 -20.29
CA ARG A 98 8.47 -10.30 -20.28
C ARG A 98 8.92 -11.73 -19.99
N ALA A 99 9.97 -12.21 -20.64
CA ALA A 99 10.53 -13.54 -20.41
C ALA A 99 11.03 -13.69 -18.96
N PHE A 100 11.72 -12.66 -18.43
CA PHE A 100 12.12 -12.63 -17.03
C PHE A 100 10.92 -12.68 -16.08
N TYR A 101 9.87 -11.89 -16.34
CA TYR A 101 8.66 -11.90 -15.50
C TYR A 101 7.87 -13.20 -15.62
N ALA A 102 7.87 -13.85 -16.78
CA ALA A 102 7.23 -15.15 -16.96
C ALA A 102 7.89 -16.23 -16.08
N GLN A 103 9.21 -16.19 -15.94
CA GLN A 103 9.98 -17.17 -15.16
C GLN A 103 10.11 -16.80 -13.67
N TRP A 104 10.35 -15.52 -13.38
CA TRP A 104 10.71 -15.01 -12.04
C TRP A 104 9.69 -14.04 -11.45
N GLY A 105 8.59 -13.75 -12.16
CA GLY A 105 7.60 -12.74 -11.75
C GLY A 105 6.99 -13.03 -10.37
N ALA A 106 6.77 -14.30 -10.02
CA ALA A 106 6.25 -14.65 -8.71
C ALA A 106 7.21 -14.24 -7.57
N ILE A 107 8.48 -14.59 -7.70
CA ILE A 107 9.53 -14.24 -6.75
C ILE A 107 9.74 -12.72 -6.74
N PHE A 108 9.70 -12.08 -7.91
CA PHE A 108 9.83 -10.64 -8.03
C PHE A 108 8.71 -9.92 -7.26
N ILE A 109 7.44 -10.30 -7.46
CA ILE A 109 6.30 -9.71 -6.75
C ILE A 109 6.44 -9.92 -5.23
N VAL A 110 6.84 -11.12 -4.80
CA VAL A 110 7.04 -11.43 -3.38
C VAL A 110 8.15 -10.58 -2.77
N VAL A 111 9.35 -10.66 -3.32
CA VAL A 111 10.53 -9.93 -2.82
C VAL A 111 10.26 -8.43 -2.84
N LYS A 112 9.72 -7.90 -3.94
CA LYS A 112 9.44 -6.47 -4.06
C LYS A 112 8.34 -6.01 -3.12
N GLY A 113 7.34 -6.85 -2.84
CA GLY A 113 6.30 -6.60 -1.84
C GLY A 113 6.84 -6.45 -0.41
N PHE A 114 8.00 -7.04 -0.11
CA PHE A 114 8.68 -6.89 1.18
C PHE A 114 9.76 -5.79 1.21
N THR A 115 10.23 -5.33 0.05
CA THR A 115 11.19 -4.20 -0.04
C THR A 115 10.48 -2.85 0.10
N PRO A 116 11.19 -1.75 0.42
CA PRO A 116 10.60 -0.39 0.47
C PRO A 116 10.20 0.18 -0.90
N ILE A 117 10.09 -0.66 -1.93
CA ILE A 117 9.66 -0.26 -3.26
C ILE A 117 8.14 -0.04 -3.24
N PRO A 118 7.64 1.07 -3.82
CA PRO A 118 6.21 1.35 -3.88
C PRO A 118 5.44 0.21 -4.56
N TYR A 119 4.46 -0.36 -3.86
CA TYR A 119 3.66 -1.48 -4.35
C TYR A 119 3.00 -1.17 -5.70
N LYS A 120 2.53 0.08 -5.91
CA LYS A 120 1.95 0.54 -7.18
C LYS A 120 2.86 0.32 -8.40
N LEU A 121 4.19 0.38 -8.25
CA LEU A 121 5.09 0.12 -9.36
C LEU A 121 5.03 -1.35 -9.76
N VAL A 122 4.98 -2.25 -8.77
CA VAL A 122 4.85 -3.69 -9.00
C VAL A 122 3.53 -3.99 -9.69
N THR A 123 2.43 -3.34 -9.30
CA THR A 123 1.10 -3.57 -9.90
C THR A 123 1.04 -3.09 -11.34
N ILE A 124 1.51 -1.87 -11.63
CA ILE A 124 1.55 -1.29 -12.97
C ILE A 124 2.46 -2.11 -13.89
N VAL A 125 3.67 -2.46 -13.43
CA VAL A 125 4.62 -3.27 -14.24
C VAL A 125 4.07 -4.66 -14.53
N SER A 126 3.40 -5.29 -13.54
CA SER A 126 2.77 -6.60 -13.76
C SER A 126 1.65 -6.52 -14.81
N GLY A 127 0.90 -5.42 -14.83
CA GLY A 127 -0.10 -5.14 -15.86
C GLY A 127 0.51 -4.89 -17.24
N LEU A 128 1.53 -4.03 -17.31
CA LEU A 128 2.27 -3.72 -18.53
C LEU A 128 2.86 -4.98 -19.19
N LEU A 129 3.37 -5.89 -18.36
CA LEU A 129 3.96 -7.16 -18.78
C LEU A 129 2.93 -8.27 -19.03
N ALA A 130 1.62 -7.99 -18.88
CA ALA A 130 0.55 -8.96 -18.99
C ALA A 130 0.78 -10.25 -18.17
N TYR A 131 1.30 -10.08 -16.94
CA TYR A 131 1.56 -11.20 -16.04
C TYR A 131 0.26 -11.89 -15.62
N ASN A 132 0.31 -13.19 -15.32
CA ASN A 132 -0.89 -13.96 -14.96
C ASN A 132 -1.69 -13.29 -13.82
N PHE A 133 -2.88 -12.76 -14.14
CA PHE A 133 -3.67 -11.95 -13.23
C PHE A 133 -4.13 -12.71 -11.97
N PRO A 134 -4.69 -13.93 -12.06
CA PRO A 134 -5.00 -14.74 -10.87
C PRO A 134 -3.80 -14.93 -9.94
N LEU A 135 -2.63 -15.23 -10.50
CA LEU A 135 -1.40 -15.42 -9.73
C LEU A 135 -0.92 -14.11 -9.11
N PHE A 136 -1.01 -12.99 -9.84
CA PHE A 136 -0.74 -11.66 -9.31
C PHE A 136 -1.63 -11.33 -8.11
N ILE A 137 -2.94 -11.58 -8.17
CA ILE A 137 -3.86 -11.35 -7.05
C ILE A 137 -3.47 -12.19 -5.85
N LEU A 138 -3.17 -13.48 -6.03
CA LEU A 138 -2.75 -14.38 -4.96
C LEU A 138 -1.46 -13.89 -4.28
N LEU A 139 -0.44 -13.53 -5.06
CA LEU A 139 0.84 -13.04 -4.55
C LEU A 139 0.68 -11.66 -3.88
N SER A 140 -0.21 -10.82 -4.40
CA SER A 140 -0.57 -9.53 -3.82
C SER A 140 -1.26 -9.71 -2.47
N MET A 141 -2.23 -10.63 -2.37
CA MET A 141 -2.86 -10.99 -1.09
C MET A 141 -1.83 -11.50 -0.08
N LEU A 142 -0.89 -12.35 -0.53
CA LEU A 142 0.16 -12.89 0.34
C LEU A 142 1.08 -11.78 0.87
N THR A 143 1.62 -10.94 0.00
CA THR A 143 2.59 -9.89 0.37
C THR A 143 1.96 -8.76 1.16
N ARG A 144 0.84 -8.21 0.68
CA ARG A 144 0.12 -7.11 1.34
C ARG A 144 -0.55 -7.59 2.61
N GLY A 145 -1.13 -8.79 2.58
CA GLY A 145 -1.63 -9.46 3.77
C GLY A 145 -0.53 -9.62 4.81
N ALA A 146 0.59 -10.25 4.45
CA ALA A 146 1.70 -10.43 5.38
C ALA A 146 2.14 -9.09 6.01
N ARG A 147 2.32 -8.03 5.21
CA ARG A 147 2.69 -6.70 5.73
C ARG A 147 1.68 -6.19 6.77
N PHE A 148 0.39 -6.15 6.43
CA PHE A 148 -0.64 -5.59 7.30
C PHE A 148 -0.91 -6.45 8.53
N PHE A 149 -0.93 -7.77 8.38
CA PHE A 149 -1.14 -8.69 9.49
C PHE A 149 0.07 -8.73 10.43
N VAL A 150 1.30 -8.68 9.92
CA VAL A 150 2.51 -8.57 10.77
C VAL A 150 2.48 -7.25 11.54
N LEU A 151 2.15 -6.14 10.89
CA LEU A 151 2.02 -4.85 11.55
C LEU A 151 0.93 -4.89 12.63
N ALA A 152 -0.27 -5.36 12.28
CA ALA A 152 -1.38 -5.46 13.23
C ALA A 152 -1.06 -6.40 14.40
N ALA A 153 -0.39 -7.53 14.16
CA ALA A 153 0.04 -8.45 15.21
C ALA A 153 1.11 -7.84 16.12
N ALA A 154 2.08 -7.11 15.55
CA ALA A 154 3.10 -6.40 16.32
C ALA A 154 2.48 -5.34 17.22
N ILE A 155 1.56 -4.52 16.69
CA ILE A 155 0.86 -3.50 17.47
C ILE A 155 -0.08 -4.14 18.51
N ASN A 156 -0.75 -5.24 18.18
CA ASN A 156 -1.61 -5.95 19.13
C ASN A 156 -0.81 -6.52 20.31
N ARG A 157 0.41 -7.06 20.05
CA ARG A 157 1.23 -7.71 21.08
C ARG A 157 2.13 -6.75 21.87
N PHE A 158 2.60 -5.68 21.26
CA PHE A 158 3.46 -4.65 21.88
C PHE A 158 2.71 -3.33 22.11
N GLY A 159 1.37 -3.36 22.08
CA GLY A 159 0.53 -2.17 22.12
C GLY A 159 0.68 -1.35 23.39
N ASP A 160 0.85 -1.97 24.55
CA ASP A 160 0.95 -1.25 25.84
C ASP A 160 2.17 -0.33 25.95
N PRO A 161 3.41 -0.77 25.67
CA PRO A 161 4.56 0.13 25.64
C PRO A 161 4.49 1.14 24.49
N ILE A 162 3.93 0.77 23.34
CA ILE A 162 3.72 1.70 22.21
C ILE A 162 2.72 2.79 22.59
N ARG A 163 1.63 2.44 23.28
CA ARG A 163 0.58 3.35 23.74
C ARG A 163 1.13 4.36 24.74
N SER A 164 1.92 3.90 25.72
CA SER A 164 2.61 4.76 26.69
C SER A 164 3.58 5.76 26.01
N LYS A 165 4.34 5.29 25.01
CA LYS A 165 5.24 6.16 24.23
C LYS A 165 4.49 7.11 23.31
N LEU A 166 3.38 6.66 22.73
CA LEU A 166 2.52 7.46 21.87
C LEU A 166 1.80 8.55 22.66
N GLU A 167 1.33 8.26 23.88
CA GLU A 167 0.73 9.27 24.76
C GLU A 167 1.72 10.36 25.18
N SER A 168 2.97 9.99 25.44
CA SER A 168 4.03 10.95 25.82
C SER A 168 4.56 11.77 24.64
N HIS A 169 4.52 11.25 23.40
CA HIS A 169 5.10 11.88 22.21
C HIS A 169 4.09 12.11 21.08
N PHE A 170 2.79 12.16 21.38
CA PHE A 170 1.71 12.19 20.37
C PHE A 170 1.87 13.31 19.34
N GLY A 171 2.28 14.50 19.77
CA GLY A 171 2.49 15.63 18.86
C GLY A 171 3.67 15.42 17.91
N LEU A 172 4.73 14.73 18.33
CA LEU A 172 5.85 14.38 17.45
C LEU A 172 5.43 13.32 16.43
N PHE A 173 4.59 12.36 16.81
CA PHE A 173 4.02 11.38 15.88
C PHE A 173 3.09 12.04 14.86
N MET A 174 2.20 12.94 15.29
CA MET A 174 1.32 13.67 14.37
C MET A 174 2.11 14.64 13.47
N ALA A 175 3.18 15.27 13.99
CA ALA A 175 4.05 16.13 13.21
C ALA A 175 4.85 15.34 12.17
N SER A 176 5.44 14.21 12.53
CA SER A 176 6.16 13.35 11.58
C SER A 176 5.21 12.80 10.52
N LEU A 177 3.99 12.45 10.91
CA LEU A 177 2.96 12.03 9.98
C LEU A 177 2.58 13.14 9.01
N ALA A 178 2.31 14.34 9.50
CA ALA A 178 2.00 15.50 8.68
C ALA A 178 3.16 15.82 7.72
N VAL A 179 4.41 15.73 8.20
CA VAL A 179 5.60 15.92 7.35
C VAL A 179 5.69 14.83 6.28
N ILE A 180 5.45 13.57 6.59
CA ILE A 180 5.47 12.48 5.60
C ILE A 180 4.39 12.69 4.54
N VAL A 181 3.18 13.06 4.95
CA VAL A 181 2.08 13.35 4.01
C VAL A 181 2.44 14.56 3.15
N VAL A 182 2.83 15.68 3.74
CA VAL A 182 3.18 16.91 3.01
C VAL A 182 4.40 16.69 2.10
N ALA A 183 5.43 16.00 2.56
CA ALA A 183 6.60 15.66 1.75
C ALA A 183 6.23 14.69 0.61
N GLY A 184 5.38 13.70 0.88
CA GLY A 184 4.86 12.78 -0.14
C GLY A 184 4.08 13.51 -1.22
N PHE A 185 3.21 14.45 -0.85
CA PHE A 185 2.52 15.32 -1.80
C PHE A 185 3.45 16.28 -2.54
N ALA A 186 4.42 16.90 -1.85
CA ALA A 186 5.36 17.83 -2.46
C ALA A 186 6.29 17.13 -3.47
N LEU A 187 6.70 15.89 -3.19
CA LEU A 187 7.47 15.06 -4.12
C LEU A 187 6.60 14.63 -5.31
N ALA A 188 5.36 14.21 -5.07
CA ALA A 188 4.43 13.88 -6.16
C ALA A 188 4.15 15.09 -7.06
N ALA A 189 3.97 16.27 -6.48
CA ALA A 189 3.74 17.52 -7.21
C ALA A 189 4.98 18.02 -7.97
N LYS A 190 6.19 17.56 -7.61
CA LYS A 190 7.42 17.83 -8.38
C LYS A 190 7.68 16.81 -9.49
N MET A 191 7.00 15.67 -9.47
CA MET A 191 7.13 14.60 -10.47
C MET A 191 6.10 14.72 -11.62
N PHE A 192 5.10 15.58 -11.47
CA PHE A 192 4.16 16.00 -12.52
C PHE A 192 4.50 17.41 -13.00
#